data_AF-A0A7M2YEF3-F1
#
_entry.id   AF-A0A7M2YEF3-F1
#
_cell.length_a   1.000
_cell.length_b   1.000
_cell.length_c   1.000
_cell.angle_alpha   90.00
_cell.angle_beta   90.00
_cell.angle_gamma   90.00
#
_symmetry.space_group_name_H-M   'P 1'
#
loop_
_entity.id
_entity.type
_entity.pdbx_description
1 polymer ?
#
loop_
_entity_poly.entity_id
_entity_poly.type
_entity_poly.pdbx_seq_one_letter_code
_entity_poly.pdbx_strand_id
1 'polypeptide(L)'
;MIPFQLHRICTIMKPEEGNELEVEGVLNPAVTRGPDGNLYLFPRLVAKNNYSRIGIAKVIFNKEGDPVDVERLGVVLEPETDYEKRPNGGGGCEDPRITYVEPVEHYIMTYTAYGPNGPRIAMARSKDLFTWERMGLICYTLYKPVDFNNVNDKDASFFPVELPSPHNHQSIAMLHRPLFPDTIPEATVKLDKDRNIDKHKESIWISYFNLKEGKQTSLENAKFTSHYRLASPENPWENLKIGAGAPPVLTKHGWMLVYHGVHKREGYTKENPKYCYSAGVMILSEKEPQKILYRSAHPILTPELPSETIGTVGDVVFPTGTDRRDDIGQPNRIDVYYGMADDRIGVAKMIIPESLPEN
;
A
#
# COMPACT_ATOMS: atom_id res chain seq x y z
N MET A 1 27.80 -3.01 -9.42
CA MET A 1 26.51 -3.64 -9.09
C MET A 1 25.42 -2.62 -9.37
N ILE A 2 24.32 -2.99 -10.04
CA ILE A 2 23.22 -2.04 -10.30
C ILE A 2 22.35 -2.02 -9.04
N PRO A 3 22.22 -0.90 -8.32
CA PRO A 3 21.32 -0.83 -7.16
C PRO A 3 19.86 -0.90 -7.62
N PHE A 4 18.95 -1.22 -6.70
CA PHE A 4 17.53 -1.01 -6.96
C PHE A 4 17.29 0.47 -7.25
N GLN A 5 16.67 0.77 -8.39
CA GLN A 5 16.35 2.14 -8.80
C GLN A 5 15.08 2.13 -9.65
N LEU A 6 14.20 3.10 -9.40
CA LEU A 6 13.02 3.33 -10.21
C LEU A 6 13.28 4.40 -11.26
N HIS A 7 12.94 4.11 -12.50
CA HIS A 7 13.01 5.01 -13.64
C HIS A 7 11.60 5.36 -14.09
N ARG A 8 11.23 6.64 -13.99
CA ARG A 8 9.90 7.13 -14.37
C ARG A 8 9.61 6.83 -15.85
N ILE A 9 8.39 6.36 -16.11
CA ILE A 9 7.87 6.09 -17.45
C ILE A 9 6.96 7.25 -17.86
N CYS A 10 5.86 7.46 -17.14
CA CYS A 10 4.85 8.47 -17.46
C CYS A 10 4.00 8.84 -16.23
N THR A 11 3.21 9.92 -16.36
CA THR A 11 2.00 10.13 -15.56
C THR A 11 0.87 9.38 -16.29
N ILE A 12 0.32 8.35 -15.64
CA ILE A 12 -0.61 7.41 -16.27
C ILE A 12 -2.07 7.81 -16.10
N MET A 13 -2.40 8.53 -15.03
CA MET A 13 -3.76 8.98 -14.75
C MET A 13 -3.72 10.31 -14.02
N LYS A 14 -4.56 11.25 -14.45
CA LYS A 14 -4.79 12.56 -13.82
C LYS A 14 -6.31 12.81 -13.73
N PRO A 15 -6.78 13.67 -12.82
CA PRO A 15 -8.19 14.04 -12.78
C PRO A 15 -8.69 14.57 -14.12
N GLU A 16 -9.86 14.11 -14.55
CA GLU A 16 -10.61 14.62 -15.68
C GLU A 16 -11.26 15.95 -15.32
N GLU A 17 -11.11 16.93 -16.20
CA GLU A 17 -11.75 18.23 -16.04
C GLU A 17 -13.28 18.06 -16.02
N GLY A 18 -13.92 18.61 -14.98
CA GLY A 18 -15.37 18.52 -14.80
C GLY A 18 -15.87 17.19 -14.19
N ASN A 19 -15.00 16.24 -13.88
CA ASN A 19 -15.41 14.99 -13.22
C ASN A 19 -15.49 15.19 -11.69
N GLU A 20 -16.71 15.30 -11.17
CA GLU A 20 -16.97 15.55 -9.74
C GLU A 20 -16.47 14.42 -8.82
N LEU A 21 -16.30 13.20 -9.34
CA LEU A 21 -15.88 12.05 -8.56
C LEU A 21 -14.39 12.06 -8.22
N GLU A 22 -13.60 12.81 -8.97
CA GLU A 22 -12.13 12.86 -8.86
C GLU A 22 -11.56 14.28 -8.83
N VAL A 23 -12.42 15.29 -8.58
CA VAL A 23 -12.07 16.72 -8.61
C VAL A 23 -10.94 17.13 -7.65
N GLU A 24 -10.72 16.37 -6.57
CA GLU A 24 -9.63 16.59 -5.61
C GLU A 24 -8.44 15.62 -5.83
N GLY A 25 -8.53 14.69 -6.79
CA GLY A 25 -7.41 13.81 -7.16
C GLY A 25 -7.80 12.39 -7.58
N VAL A 26 -6.87 11.75 -8.31
CA VAL A 26 -6.84 10.30 -8.59
C VAL A 26 -5.57 9.72 -8.00
N LEU A 27 -5.69 8.93 -6.93
CA LEU A 27 -4.57 8.64 -6.03
C LEU A 27 -4.33 7.13 -5.91
N ASN A 28 -3.10 6.79 -5.53
CA ASN A 28 -2.77 5.57 -4.77
C ASN A 28 -3.46 4.28 -5.26
N PRO A 29 -3.27 3.88 -6.53
CA PRO A 29 -4.03 2.76 -7.10
C PRO A 29 -3.56 1.41 -6.58
N ALA A 30 -4.49 0.49 -6.37
CA ALA A 30 -4.14 -0.92 -6.45
C ALA A 30 -3.86 -1.29 -7.92
N VAL A 31 -3.01 -2.30 -8.13
CA VAL A 31 -2.67 -2.81 -9.46
C VAL A 31 -2.80 -4.31 -9.44
N THR A 32 -3.53 -4.89 -10.39
CA THR A 32 -3.60 -6.34 -10.54
C THR A 32 -4.01 -6.74 -11.96
N ARG A 33 -3.62 -7.95 -12.37
CA ARG A 33 -4.06 -8.52 -13.65
C ARG A 33 -5.35 -9.32 -13.47
N GLY A 34 -6.29 -9.11 -14.37
CA GLY A 34 -7.55 -9.83 -14.41
C GLY A 34 -7.39 -11.25 -14.97
N PRO A 35 -8.43 -12.09 -14.84
CA PRO A 35 -8.45 -13.43 -15.45
C PRO A 35 -8.32 -13.40 -16.99
N ASP A 36 -8.61 -12.25 -17.61
CA ASP A 36 -8.46 -12.00 -19.04
C ASP A 36 -7.04 -11.57 -19.44
N GLY A 37 -6.11 -11.50 -18.49
CA GLY A 37 -4.71 -11.11 -18.69
C GLY A 37 -4.48 -9.59 -18.79
N ASN A 38 -5.54 -8.77 -18.81
CA ASN A 38 -5.41 -7.32 -18.84
C ASN A 38 -4.94 -6.78 -17.48
N LEU A 39 -4.22 -5.66 -17.50
CA LEU A 39 -3.80 -4.96 -16.29
C LEU A 39 -4.82 -3.89 -15.92
N TYR A 40 -5.22 -3.86 -14.64
CA TYR A 40 -6.19 -2.91 -14.11
C TYR A 40 -5.59 -2.09 -12.96
N LEU A 41 -5.94 -0.81 -12.93
CA LEU A 41 -5.74 0.10 -11.82
C LEU A 41 -7.04 0.26 -11.04
N PHE A 42 -6.93 0.35 -9.72
CA PHE A 42 -8.03 0.67 -8.81
C PHE A 42 -7.70 1.95 -8.07
N PRO A 43 -7.83 3.12 -8.72
CA PRO A 43 -7.47 4.39 -8.12
C PRO A 43 -8.42 4.78 -6.99
N ARG A 44 -7.90 5.44 -5.96
CA ARG A 44 -8.72 6.24 -5.05
C ARG A 44 -9.17 7.50 -5.79
N LEU A 45 -10.45 7.61 -6.06
CA LEU A 45 -11.08 8.80 -6.66
C LEU A 45 -11.53 9.72 -5.53
N VAL A 46 -11.01 10.95 -5.49
CA VAL A 46 -11.29 11.90 -4.41
C VAL A 46 -12.22 12.98 -4.93
N ALA A 47 -13.46 12.94 -4.45
CA ALA A 47 -14.43 13.99 -4.65
C ALA A 47 -14.31 15.06 -3.56
N LYS A 48 -15.02 16.17 -3.76
CA LYS A 48 -15.03 17.33 -2.85
C LYS A 48 -15.16 16.94 -1.37
N ASN A 49 -14.38 17.59 -0.51
CA ASN A 49 -14.30 17.37 0.94
C ASN A 49 -13.71 15.99 1.32
N ASN A 50 -12.75 15.50 0.55
CA ASN A 50 -12.13 14.19 0.71
C ASN A 50 -13.17 13.05 0.82
N TYR A 51 -14.16 13.05 -0.07
CA TYR A 51 -15.09 11.93 -0.21
C TYR A 51 -14.48 10.92 -1.18
N SER A 52 -13.97 9.80 -0.66
CA SER A 52 -13.13 8.88 -1.43
C SER A 52 -13.85 7.60 -1.83
N ARG A 53 -13.68 7.20 -3.09
CA ARG A 53 -14.19 5.96 -3.70
C ARG A 53 -13.05 5.19 -4.34
N ILE A 54 -13.30 3.93 -4.69
CA ILE A 54 -12.35 3.11 -5.46
C ILE A 54 -12.89 2.94 -6.87
N GLY A 55 -12.16 3.49 -7.83
CA GLY A 55 -12.40 3.35 -9.25
C GLY A 55 -11.88 2.03 -9.81
N ILE A 56 -12.13 1.82 -11.10
CA ILE A 56 -11.45 0.81 -11.91
C ILE A 56 -11.09 1.43 -13.27
N ALA A 57 -9.87 1.19 -13.72
CA ALA A 57 -9.39 1.62 -15.02
C ALA A 57 -8.50 0.55 -15.65
N LYS A 58 -8.63 0.31 -16.95
CA LYS A 58 -7.78 -0.64 -17.69
C LYS A 58 -6.55 0.08 -18.22
N VAL A 59 -5.36 -0.48 -18.01
CA VAL A 59 -4.11 0.08 -18.51
C VAL A 59 -3.97 -0.14 -20.02
N ILE A 60 -3.59 0.91 -20.73
CA ILE A 60 -3.27 0.90 -22.15
C ILE A 60 -1.74 0.89 -22.29
N PHE A 61 -1.22 -0.05 -23.07
CA PHE A 61 0.21 -0.20 -23.35
C PHE A 61 0.53 0.22 -24.79
N ASN A 62 1.73 0.76 -25.00
CA ASN A 62 2.27 0.96 -26.35
C ASN A 62 2.82 -0.35 -26.95
N LYS A 63 3.41 -0.27 -28.15
CA LYS A 63 3.93 -1.44 -28.86
C LYS A 63 5.16 -2.05 -28.18
N GLU A 64 5.91 -1.24 -27.44
CA GLU A 64 7.08 -1.63 -26.67
C GLU A 64 6.70 -2.27 -25.32
N GLY A 65 5.39 -2.27 -25.00
CA GLY A 65 4.85 -2.81 -23.76
C GLY A 65 4.90 -1.83 -22.59
N ASP A 66 5.28 -0.56 -22.77
CA ASP A 66 5.24 0.44 -21.70
C ASP A 66 3.81 0.98 -21.50
N PRO A 67 3.36 1.20 -20.25
CA PRO A 67 2.06 1.80 -19.98
C PRO A 67 2.05 3.27 -20.40
N VAL A 68 0.99 3.69 -21.08
CA VAL A 68 0.90 5.03 -21.68
C VAL A 68 -0.38 5.78 -21.31
N ASP A 69 -1.48 5.08 -21.05
CA ASP A 69 -2.75 5.68 -20.67
C ASP A 69 -3.65 4.68 -19.93
N VAL A 70 -4.85 5.10 -19.54
CA VAL A 70 -5.90 4.24 -18.98
C VAL A 70 -7.27 4.49 -19.60
N GLU A 71 -8.07 3.44 -19.70
CA GLU A 71 -9.50 3.50 -19.97
C GLU A 71 -10.25 3.43 -18.63
N ARG A 72 -10.97 4.48 -18.24
CA ARG A 72 -11.82 4.47 -17.03
C ARG A 72 -13.04 3.60 -17.25
N LEU A 73 -13.27 2.65 -16.34
CA LEU A 73 -14.37 1.69 -16.42
C LEU A 73 -15.46 1.91 -15.36
N GLY A 74 -15.23 2.81 -14.40
CA GLY A 74 -16.23 3.25 -13.42
C GLY A 74 -15.74 3.16 -11.97
N VAL A 75 -16.70 2.97 -11.05
CA VAL A 75 -16.48 2.83 -9.60
C VAL A 75 -16.82 1.41 -9.18
N VAL A 76 -15.95 0.77 -8.40
CA VAL A 76 -16.19 -0.57 -7.85
C VAL A 76 -16.59 -0.57 -6.38
N LEU A 77 -16.16 0.44 -5.61
CA LEU A 77 -16.60 0.62 -4.22
C LEU A 77 -16.79 2.11 -3.93
N GLU A 78 -17.88 2.42 -3.24
CA GLU A 78 -18.10 3.72 -2.60
C GLU A 78 -18.50 3.55 -1.13
N PRO A 79 -18.38 4.58 -0.29
CA PRO A 79 -18.79 4.48 1.11
C PRO A 79 -20.27 4.10 1.25
N GLU A 80 -20.55 2.92 1.80
CA GLU A 80 -21.92 2.41 1.99
C GLU A 80 -22.21 2.07 3.45
N THR A 81 -21.18 1.62 4.17
CA THR A 81 -21.27 1.06 5.52
C THR A 81 -20.94 2.08 6.61
N ASP A 82 -21.30 1.77 7.86
CA ASP A 82 -21.06 2.63 9.02
C ASP A 82 -19.57 2.83 9.36
N TYR A 83 -18.71 1.90 8.93
CA TYR A 83 -17.26 2.01 9.10
C TYR A 83 -16.58 2.81 7.97
N GLU A 84 -17.32 3.17 6.92
CA GLU A 84 -16.84 3.98 5.79
C GLU A 84 -17.43 5.40 5.80
N LYS A 85 -18.68 5.56 6.27
CA LYS A 85 -19.41 6.84 6.28
C LYS A 85 -19.14 7.65 7.53
N ARG A 86 -19.01 8.97 7.38
CA ARG A 86 -18.82 9.93 8.48
C ARG A 86 -20.13 10.68 8.77
N PRO A 87 -20.42 11.05 10.03
CA PRO A 87 -21.66 11.74 10.41
C PRO A 87 -21.90 13.09 9.70
N ASN A 88 -20.84 13.71 9.19
CA ASN A 88 -20.89 14.98 8.46
C ASN A 88 -21.23 14.82 6.96
N GLY A 89 -21.65 13.63 6.51
CA GLY A 89 -21.91 13.32 5.11
C GLY A 89 -20.66 12.95 4.30
N GLY A 90 -19.48 12.95 4.92
CA GLY A 90 -18.25 12.43 4.31
C GLY A 90 -18.21 10.90 4.27
N GLY A 91 -17.19 10.35 3.62
CA GLY A 91 -16.89 8.92 3.68
C GLY A 91 -15.62 8.60 2.92
N GLY A 92 -15.01 7.45 3.19
CA GLY A 92 -13.78 7.07 2.50
C GLY A 92 -13.59 5.57 2.36
N CYS A 93 -13.48 5.12 1.11
CA CYS A 93 -12.80 3.90 0.71
C CYS A 93 -11.47 4.32 0.07
N GLU A 94 -10.37 4.21 0.81
CA GLU A 94 -9.10 4.87 0.47
C GLU A 94 -7.95 3.87 0.26
N ASP A 95 -7.02 4.25 -0.63
CA ASP A 95 -5.71 3.62 -0.86
C ASP A 95 -5.75 2.07 -0.95
N PRO A 96 -6.50 1.51 -1.91
CA PRO A 96 -6.69 0.07 -2.02
C PRO A 96 -5.39 -0.66 -2.40
N ARG A 97 -5.25 -1.91 -1.93
CA ARG A 97 -4.31 -2.90 -2.44
C ARG A 97 -5.07 -4.16 -2.80
N ILE A 98 -4.71 -4.80 -3.90
CA ILE A 98 -5.37 -6.02 -4.38
C ILE A 98 -4.34 -7.10 -4.59
N THR A 99 -4.61 -8.27 -4.03
CA THR A 99 -3.81 -9.48 -4.23
C THR A 99 -4.75 -10.61 -4.62
N TYR A 100 -4.42 -11.39 -5.65
CA TYR A 100 -5.04 -12.69 -5.83
C TYR A 100 -4.46 -13.65 -4.79
N VAL A 101 -5.28 -14.09 -3.85
CA VAL A 101 -4.86 -14.93 -2.72
C VAL A 101 -5.17 -16.38 -3.05
N GLU A 102 -4.16 -17.13 -3.48
CA GLU A 102 -4.29 -18.49 -4.02
C GLU A 102 -5.06 -19.44 -3.08
N PRO A 103 -4.81 -19.48 -1.76
CA PRO A 103 -5.54 -20.40 -0.87
C PRO A 103 -7.04 -20.08 -0.73
N VAL A 104 -7.45 -18.86 -1.07
CA VAL A 104 -8.85 -18.40 -1.02
C VAL A 104 -9.49 -18.42 -2.41
N GLU A 105 -8.69 -18.50 -3.48
CA GLU A 105 -9.11 -18.46 -4.88
C GLU A 105 -9.92 -17.21 -5.25
N HIS A 106 -9.59 -16.07 -4.64
CA HIS A 106 -10.23 -14.78 -4.89
C HIS A 106 -9.19 -13.66 -4.94
N TYR A 107 -9.55 -12.60 -5.68
CA TYR A 107 -8.95 -11.30 -5.49
C TYR A 107 -9.45 -10.72 -4.17
N ILE A 108 -8.52 -10.35 -3.32
CA ILE A 108 -8.78 -9.72 -2.04
C ILE A 108 -8.30 -8.28 -2.12
N MET A 109 -9.22 -7.34 -1.97
CA MET A 109 -8.93 -5.92 -1.84
C MET A 109 -8.90 -5.55 -0.36
N THR A 110 -7.77 -5.05 0.11
CA THR A 110 -7.67 -4.31 1.37
C THR A 110 -7.75 -2.83 1.07
N TYR A 111 -8.48 -2.08 1.90
CA TYR A 111 -8.59 -0.64 1.76
C TYR A 111 -8.73 0.01 3.12
N THR A 112 -8.36 1.28 3.19
CA THR A 112 -8.59 2.11 4.38
C THR A 112 -10.04 2.60 4.34
N ALA A 113 -10.89 2.07 5.22
CA ALA A 113 -12.21 2.62 5.49
C ALA A 113 -12.08 3.79 6.48
N TYR A 114 -12.43 4.99 6.04
CA TYR A 114 -12.29 6.22 6.84
C TYR A 114 -13.63 6.75 7.34
N GLY A 115 -14.19 6.03 8.33
CA GLY A 115 -15.43 6.33 9.01
C GLY A 115 -15.29 7.14 10.31
N PRO A 116 -16.23 7.02 11.26
CA PRO A 116 -16.33 7.89 12.44
C PRO A 116 -15.22 7.63 13.46
N ASN A 117 -14.69 6.42 13.51
CA ASN A 117 -13.67 6.00 14.49
C ASN A 117 -12.24 6.15 13.95
N GLY A 118 -12.06 6.93 12.87
CA GLY A 118 -10.78 7.05 12.19
C GLY A 118 -10.55 5.95 11.13
N PRO A 119 -9.38 5.97 10.48
CA PRO A 119 -9.03 5.02 9.44
C PRO A 119 -8.83 3.61 9.99
N ARG A 120 -9.55 2.64 9.41
CA ARG A 120 -9.45 1.22 9.72
C ARG A 120 -9.26 0.43 8.44
N ILE A 121 -8.70 -0.77 8.55
CA ILE A 121 -8.58 -1.65 7.38
C ILE A 121 -9.87 -2.44 7.20
N ALA A 122 -10.46 -2.31 6.03
CA ALA A 122 -11.56 -3.12 5.55
C ALA A 122 -11.10 -4.01 4.40
N MET A 123 -11.92 -5.01 4.08
CA MET A 123 -11.64 -5.98 3.04
C MET A 123 -12.87 -6.21 2.16
N ALA A 124 -12.65 -6.42 0.87
CA ALA A 124 -13.64 -6.89 -0.10
C ALA A 124 -13.05 -8.03 -0.95
N ARG A 125 -13.89 -8.92 -1.47
CA ARG A 125 -13.47 -10.02 -2.36
C ARG A 125 -14.14 -9.94 -3.73
N SER A 126 -13.44 -10.43 -4.74
CA SER A 126 -13.95 -10.57 -6.10
C SER A 126 -13.38 -11.81 -6.79
N LYS A 127 -14.11 -12.34 -7.77
CA LYS A 127 -13.62 -13.39 -8.69
C LYS A 127 -13.19 -12.83 -10.05
N ASP A 128 -13.71 -11.67 -10.43
CA ASP A 128 -13.63 -11.14 -11.79
C ASP A 128 -13.04 -9.73 -11.85
N LEU A 129 -12.79 -9.10 -10.70
CA LEU A 129 -12.37 -7.70 -10.51
C LEU A 129 -13.43 -6.62 -10.72
N PHE A 130 -14.64 -6.99 -11.16
CA PHE A 130 -15.73 -6.06 -11.45
C PHE A 130 -16.82 -6.11 -10.39
N THR A 131 -17.10 -7.30 -9.87
CA THR A 131 -18.12 -7.54 -8.84
C THR A 131 -17.43 -7.74 -7.50
N TRP A 132 -17.74 -6.87 -6.52
CA TRP A 132 -17.09 -6.88 -5.20
C TRP A 132 -18.08 -7.13 -4.07
N GLU A 133 -17.71 -8.02 -3.17
CA GLU A 133 -18.44 -8.30 -1.94
C GLU A 133 -17.64 -7.75 -0.74
N ARG A 134 -18.23 -6.82 0.03
CA ARG A 134 -17.62 -6.30 1.26
C ARG A 134 -17.59 -7.38 2.34
N MET A 135 -16.42 -7.60 2.92
CA MET A 135 -16.17 -8.60 3.98
C MET A 135 -16.17 -7.97 5.38
N GLY A 136 -16.15 -6.64 5.48
CA GLY A 136 -16.10 -5.91 6.74
C GLY A 136 -14.70 -5.47 7.15
N LEU A 137 -14.59 -4.98 8.39
CA LEU A 137 -13.32 -4.61 9.01
C LEU A 137 -12.47 -5.84 9.31
N ILE A 138 -11.15 -5.72 9.14
CA ILE A 138 -10.22 -6.75 9.59
C ILE A 138 -10.24 -6.83 11.11
N CYS A 139 -10.34 -8.06 11.61
CA CYS A 139 -10.30 -8.37 13.04
C CYS A 139 -8.97 -9.01 13.42
N TYR A 140 -8.49 -8.68 14.62
CA TYR A 140 -7.24 -9.17 15.18
C TYR A 140 -7.47 -9.84 16.53
N THR A 141 -6.65 -10.83 16.88
CA THR A 141 -6.49 -11.29 18.25
C THR A 141 -5.71 -10.25 19.07
N LEU A 142 -5.87 -10.25 20.39
CA LEU A 142 -5.17 -9.32 21.26
C LEU A 142 -3.64 -9.54 21.21
N TYR A 143 -2.87 -8.49 20.92
CA TYR A 143 -1.40 -8.50 20.93
C TYR A 143 -0.86 -7.67 22.10
N LYS A 144 -0.62 -8.30 23.26
CA LYS A 144 -0.35 -7.62 24.54
C LYS A 144 0.72 -6.50 24.46
N PRO A 145 0.46 -5.25 24.92
CA PRO A 145 -0.77 -4.65 25.46
C PRO A 145 -1.65 -3.92 24.40
N VAL A 146 -1.42 -4.17 23.13
CA VAL A 146 -2.07 -3.50 21.99
C VAL A 146 -3.30 -4.27 21.53
N ASP A 147 -4.40 -3.55 21.35
CA ASP A 147 -5.58 -4.03 20.65
C ASP A 147 -5.69 -3.34 19.28
N PHE A 148 -5.23 -4.01 18.23
CA PHE A 148 -5.30 -3.48 16.86
C PHE A 148 -6.74 -3.23 16.39
N ASN A 149 -7.75 -3.84 17.04
CA ASN A 149 -9.15 -3.58 16.71
C ASN A 149 -9.63 -2.20 17.16
N ASN A 150 -8.87 -1.49 17.99
CA ASN A 150 -9.21 -0.19 18.55
C ASN A 150 -8.15 0.88 18.26
N VAL A 151 -7.26 0.60 17.30
CA VAL A 151 -6.23 1.52 16.83
C VAL A 151 -6.47 1.82 15.36
N ASN A 152 -6.17 3.05 14.95
CA ASN A 152 -6.16 3.42 13.54
C ASN A 152 -5.16 2.53 12.78
N ASP A 153 -5.49 2.12 11.57
CA ASP A 153 -4.65 1.18 10.82
C ASP A 153 -4.82 1.43 9.32
N LYS A 154 -3.73 1.27 8.57
CA LYS A 154 -3.64 1.59 7.14
C LYS A 154 -2.64 0.67 6.43
N ASP A 155 -2.47 0.86 5.13
CA ASP A 155 -1.41 0.27 4.31
C ASP A 155 -1.39 -1.26 4.35
N ALA A 156 -2.59 -1.86 4.37
CA ALA A 156 -2.70 -3.30 4.37
C ALA A 156 -2.51 -3.90 2.99
N SER A 157 -1.81 -5.03 2.92
CA SER A 157 -1.72 -5.86 1.72
C SER A 157 -1.46 -7.32 2.09
N PHE A 158 -1.97 -8.23 1.26
CA PHE A 158 -1.80 -9.67 1.45
C PHE A 158 -0.58 -10.20 0.70
N PHE A 159 0.05 -11.23 1.26
CA PHE A 159 0.86 -12.14 0.47
C PHE A 159 -0.05 -13.02 -0.38
N PRO A 160 0.35 -13.36 -1.62
CA PRO A 160 -0.52 -14.08 -2.56
C PRO A 160 -0.64 -15.59 -2.26
N VAL A 161 0.28 -16.15 -1.47
CA VAL A 161 0.38 -17.59 -1.21
C VAL A 161 0.25 -17.92 0.27
N GLU A 162 0.05 -19.20 0.55
CA GLU A 162 0.17 -19.78 1.90
C GLU A 162 1.63 -19.71 2.38
N LEU A 163 1.82 -19.22 3.61
CA LEU A 163 3.12 -19.03 4.25
C LEU A 163 3.07 -19.55 5.69
N PRO A 164 4.17 -20.10 6.22
CA PRO A 164 4.21 -20.51 7.61
C PRO A 164 4.20 -19.28 8.53
N SER A 165 3.32 -19.29 9.53
CA SER A 165 3.41 -18.37 10.67
C SER A 165 4.68 -18.60 11.49
N PRO A 166 5.05 -17.68 12.40
CA PRO A 166 6.17 -17.88 13.33
C PRO A 166 6.05 -19.12 14.23
N HIS A 167 4.86 -19.70 14.34
CA HIS A 167 4.61 -20.95 15.07
C HIS A 167 4.43 -22.15 14.14
N ASN A 168 4.83 -22.03 12.88
CA ASN A 168 4.83 -23.07 11.86
C ASN A 168 3.43 -23.63 11.50
N HIS A 169 2.36 -22.89 11.79
CA HIS A 169 1.05 -23.14 11.18
C HIS A 169 1.04 -22.57 9.78
N GLN A 170 0.39 -23.27 8.86
CA GLN A 170 0.12 -22.71 7.55
C GLN A 170 -0.90 -21.57 7.65
N SER A 171 -0.58 -20.45 7.00
CA SER A 171 -1.30 -19.21 7.20
C SER A 171 -1.33 -18.37 5.93
N ILE A 172 -2.27 -17.42 5.89
CA ILE A 172 -2.20 -16.27 4.99
C ILE A 172 -1.59 -15.11 5.79
N ALA A 173 -0.54 -14.51 5.25
CA ALA A 173 0.11 -13.35 5.87
C ALA A 173 -0.41 -12.03 5.28
N MET A 174 -0.52 -11.02 6.13
CA MET A 174 -0.94 -9.68 5.76
C MET A 174 -0.02 -8.64 6.41
N LEU A 175 0.47 -7.71 5.60
CA LEU A 175 1.15 -6.51 6.07
C LEU A 175 0.12 -5.45 6.48
N HIS A 176 0.43 -4.62 7.46
CA HIS A 176 -0.38 -3.47 7.85
C HIS A 176 0.43 -2.46 8.66
N ARG A 177 -0.10 -1.27 8.92
CA ARG A 177 0.58 -0.21 9.68
C ARG A 177 -0.36 0.41 10.70
N PRO A 178 -0.34 -0.06 11.95
CA PRO A 178 -1.01 0.58 13.06
C PRO A 178 -0.50 2.00 13.33
N LEU A 179 -1.42 2.94 13.54
CA LEU A 179 -1.19 4.33 13.92
C LEU A 179 -1.52 4.46 15.41
N PHE A 180 -0.55 4.17 16.28
CA PHE A 180 -0.79 4.24 17.72
C PHE A 180 -1.11 5.70 18.15
N PRO A 181 -1.91 5.88 19.22
CA PRO A 181 -2.13 7.21 19.79
C PRO A 181 -0.80 7.92 20.07
N ASP A 182 -0.76 9.23 19.79
CA ASP A 182 0.41 10.11 19.96
C ASP A 182 1.61 9.83 19.04
N THR A 183 1.46 9.00 18.00
CA THR A 183 2.55 8.68 17.06
C THR A 183 2.43 9.33 15.70
N ILE A 184 1.26 9.90 15.41
CA ILE A 184 1.07 10.61 14.14
C ILE A 184 2.00 11.83 14.11
N PRO A 185 2.65 12.13 12.98
CA PRO A 185 3.60 13.24 12.87
C PRO A 185 3.09 14.57 13.42
N GLU A 186 1.81 14.87 13.19
CA GLU A 186 1.15 16.10 13.62
C GLU A 186 1.05 16.21 15.14
N ALA A 187 1.00 15.08 15.85
CA ALA A 187 0.99 15.00 17.31
C ALA A 187 2.41 15.02 17.90
N THR A 188 3.38 14.37 17.23
CA THR A 188 4.76 14.25 17.74
C THR A 188 5.56 15.55 17.62
N VAL A 189 5.26 16.40 16.62
CA VAL A 189 5.92 17.71 16.44
C VAL A 189 5.76 18.65 17.64
N LYS A 190 4.72 18.46 18.46
CA LYS A 190 4.43 19.29 19.66
C LYS A 190 5.10 18.79 20.95
N LEU A 191 5.76 17.63 20.94
CA LEU A 191 6.29 16.99 22.14
C LEU A 191 7.83 17.05 22.16
N ASP A 192 8.38 17.79 23.13
CA ASP A 192 9.81 18.14 23.24
C ASP A 192 10.72 17.05 23.85
N LYS A 193 10.33 15.76 23.79
CA LYS A 193 11.08 14.69 24.47
C LYS A 193 11.85 13.81 23.50
N ASP A 194 13.16 13.80 23.69
CA ASP A 194 14.12 12.86 23.14
C ASP A 194 13.79 11.45 23.68
N ARG A 195 12.98 10.69 22.94
CA ARG A 195 12.63 9.31 23.30
C ARG A 195 13.65 8.37 22.68
N ASN A 196 14.69 8.05 23.44
CA ASN A 196 15.55 6.90 23.15
C ASN A 196 14.66 5.65 23.04
N ILE A 197 14.53 5.15 21.80
CA ILE A 197 13.60 4.13 21.31
C ILE A 197 12.14 4.62 21.30
N ASP A 198 11.73 5.23 20.19
CA ASP A 198 10.30 5.35 19.90
C ASP A 198 9.75 3.96 19.53
N LYS A 199 9.29 3.24 20.56
CA LYS A 199 8.58 1.95 20.44
C LYS A 199 7.29 2.07 19.61
N HIS A 200 6.92 3.28 19.18
CA HIS A 200 5.67 3.63 18.56
C HIS A 200 5.81 4.37 17.22
N LYS A 201 7.01 4.41 16.59
CA LYS A 201 7.07 4.86 15.19
C LYS A 201 6.11 4.04 14.35
N GLU A 202 5.26 4.70 13.55
CA GLU A 202 4.39 4.03 12.59
C GLU A 202 5.24 3.11 11.70
N SER A 203 5.11 1.81 11.93
CA SER A 203 6.00 0.74 11.50
C SER A 203 5.21 -0.27 10.68
N ILE A 204 5.89 -1.02 9.81
CA ILE A 204 5.24 -2.13 9.09
C ILE A 204 5.13 -3.32 10.03
N TRP A 205 3.92 -3.84 10.19
CA TRP A 205 3.60 -5.08 10.91
C TRP A 205 3.17 -6.17 9.94
N ILE A 206 3.41 -7.42 10.35
CA ILE A 206 2.91 -8.60 9.67
C ILE A 206 2.04 -9.40 10.65
N SER A 207 0.86 -9.79 10.18
CA SER A 207 -0.14 -10.56 10.93
C SER A 207 -0.59 -11.76 10.10
N TYR A 208 -1.00 -12.84 10.76
CA TYR A 208 -1.27 -14.13 10.10
C TYR A 208 -2.68 -14.62 10.38
N PHE A 209 -3.35 -15.14 9.37
CA PHE A 209 -4.58 -15.90 9.52
C PHE A 209 -4.27 -17.39 9.31
N ASN A 210 -4.36 -18.20 10.36
CA ASN A 210 -4.06 -19.62 10.28
C ASN A 210 -5.15 -20.35 9.49
N LEU A 211 -4.72 -21.09 8.48
CA LEU A 211 -5.60 -21.91 7.65
C LEU A 211 -6.00 -23.17 8.42
N LYS A 212 -7.24 -23.64 8.23
CA LYS A 212 -7.71 -24.93 8.76
C LYS A 212 -7.32 -26.04 7.78
N GLU A 213 -6.90 -27.19 8.31
CA GLU A 213 -6.64 -28.38 7.48
C GLU A 213 -7.92 -28.80 6.71
N GLY A 214 -7.86 -28.88 5.37
CA GLY A 214 -8.95 -29.44 4.54
C GLY A 214 -9.61 -28.59 3.44
N LYS A 215 -9.04 -27.46 3.02
CA LYS A 215 -9.40 -26.63 1.82
C LYS A 215 -10.88 -26.28 1.60
N GLN A 216 -11.28 -25.13 2.17
CA GLN A 216 -11.73 -23.92 1.45
C GLN A 216 -11.75 -22.83 2.53
N THR A 217 -10.67 -22.06 2.64
CA THR A 217 -10.44 -21.21 3.81
C THR A 217 -10.92 -19.79 3.54
N SER A 218 -12.24 -19.63 3.56
CA SER A 218 -12.89 -18.32 3.52
C SER A 218 -12.28 -17.37 4.56
N LEU A 219 -12.10 -16.11 4.17
CA LEU A 219 -11.71 -15.04 5.09
C LEU A 219 -12.90 -14.42 5.84
N GLU A 220 -14.10 -14.98 5.67
CA GLU A 220 -15.28 -14.57 6.45
C GLU A 220 -15.00 -14.74 7.95
N ASN A 221 -15.19 -13.65 8.69
CA ASN A 221 -14.90 -13.58 10.13
C ASN A 221 -13.43 -13.93 10.48
N ALA A 222 -12.49 -13.75 9.55
CA ALA A 222 -11.07 -13.98 9.79
C ALA A 222 -10.59 -13.15 10.99
N LYS A 223 -9.88 -13.81 11.91
CA LYS A 223 -9.19 -13.18 13.03
C LYS A 223 -7.70 -13.39 12.87
N PHE A 224 -6.99 -12.32 12.51
CA PHE A 224 -5.55 -12.33 12.36
C PHE A 224 -4.87 -12.45 13.71
N THR A 225 -3.79 -13.20 13.76
CA THR A 225 -3.00 -13.52 14.95
C THR A 225 -1.50 -13.44 14.65
N SER A 226 -0.67 -13.86 15.60
CA SER A 226 0.80 -13.96 15.43
C SER A 226 1.43 -12.66 14.90
N HIS A 227 1.06 -11.54 15.50
CA HIS A 227 1.49 -10.22 15.07
C HIS A 227 2.99 -10.01 15.35
N TYR A 228 3.71 -9.51 14.36
CA TYR A 228 5.14 -9.20 14.45
C TYR A 228 5.42 -7.84 13.82
N ARG A 229 6.21 -7.00 14.49
CA ARG A 229 6.69 -5.75 13.90
C ARG A 229 7.80 -6.07 12.90
N LEU A 230 7.45 -6.09 11.62
CA LEU A 230 8.35 -6.46 10.53
C LEU A 230 9.51 -5.46 10.40
N ALA A 231 9.19 -4.16 10.32
CA ALA A 231 10.18 -3.12 10.11
C ALA A 231 9.78 -1.84 10.83
N SER A 232 10.75 -1.17 11.46
CA SER A 232 10.63 0.20 11.97
C SER A 232 11.47 1.17 11.13
N PRO A 233 11.21 2.49 11.19
CA PRO A 233 12.11 3.50 10.63
C PRO A 233 13.56 3.36 11.13
N GLU A 234 14.51 3.24 10.21
CA GLU A 234 15.94 3.06 10.53
C GLU A 234 16.84 4.06 9.80
N ASN A 235 16.48 4.52 8.61
CA ASN A 235 17.27 5.45 7.80
C ASN A 235 16.76 6.91 7.85
N PRO A 236 17.60 7.92 7.57
CA PRO A 236 17.20 9.34 7.64
C PRO A 236 16.00 9.70 6.76
N TRP A 237 15.90 9.14 5.55
CA TRP A 237 14.84 9.46 4.58
C TRP A 237 13.46 8.91 4.98
N GLU A 238 13.43 7.98 5.93
CA GLU A 238 12.25 7.27 6.41
C GLU A 238 12.04 7.43 7.93
N ASN A 239 12.75 8.37 8.57
CA ASN A 239 12.97 8.41 10.01
C ASN A 239 11.71 8.64 10.87
N LEU A 240 10.64 9.15 10.27
CA LEU A 240 9.39 9.52 10.92
C LEU A 240 8.40 8.35 10.92
N LYS A 241 8.16 7.75 9.74
CA LYS A 241 7.29 6.58 9.57
C LYS A 241 7.57 5.82 8.28
N ILE A 242 7.18 4.56 8.28
CA ILE A 242 7.17 3.68 7.10
C ILE A 242 5.84 2.94 6.98
N GLY A 243 5.43 2.59 5.77
CA GLY A 243 4.26 1.75 5.53
C GLY A 243 4.45 0.85 4.33
N ALA A 244 3.75 -0.29 4.30
CA ALA A 244 3.78 -1.16 3.14
C ALA A 244 3.12 -0.43 1.95
N GLY A 245 3.78 -0.50 0.80
CA GLY A 245 3.29 0.11 -0.42
C GLY A 245 2.42 -0.87 -1.19
N ALA A 246 3.01 -1.43 -2.25
CA ALA A 246 2.38 -2.45 -3.06
C ALA A 246 2.41 -3.83 -2.38
N PRO A 247 1.49 -4.75 -2.76
CA PRO A 247 1.56 -6.14 -2.33
C PRO A 247 2.93 -6.78 -2.60
N PRO A 248 3.43 -7.67 -1.71
CA PRO A 248 4.70 -8.35 -1.92
C PRO A 248 4.71 -9.21 -3.18
N VAL A 249 5.77 -9.11 -3.99
CA VAL A 249 5.97 -9.90 -5.21
C VAL A 249 7.15 -10.84 -5.03
N LEU A 250 6.97 -12.12 -5.33
CA LEU A 250 8.07 -13.08 -5.28
C LEU A 250 9.05 -12.83 -6.44
N THR A 251 10.33 -12.73 -6.09
CA THR A 251 11.45 -12.54 -7.01
C THR A 251 12.52 -13.61 -6.77
N LYS A 252 13.56 -13.63 -7.61
CA LYS A 252 14.73 -14.52 -7.41
C LYS A 252 15.47 -14.33 -6.08
N HIS A 253 15.26 -13.21 -5.39
CA HIS A 253 15.89 -12.91 -4.09
C HIS A 253 14.97 -13.14 -2.89
N GLY A 254 13.69 -13.44 -3.12
CA GLY A 254 12.65 -13.51 -2.09
C GLY A 254 11.48 -12.56 -2.36
N TRP A 255 10.66 -12.30 -1.34
CA TRP A 255 9.52 -11.39 -1.45
C TRP A 255 9.99 -9.94 -1.50
N MET A 256 9.82 -9.31 -2.64
CA MET A 256 10.08 -7.88 -2.79
C MET A 256 8.89 -7.08 -2.30
N LEU A 257 9.15 -6.14 -1.40
CA LEU A 257 8.20 -5.15 -0.89
C LEU A 257 8.70 -3.76 -1.25
N VAL A 258 7.99 -3.07 -2.15
CA VAL A 258 8.18 -1.63 -2.35
C VAL A 258 7.35 -0.90 -1.29
N TYR A 259 8.01 -0.08 -0.48
CA TYR A 259 7.42 0.55 0.69
C TYR A 259 7.68 2.05 0.68
N HIS A 260 6.86 2.84 1.39
CA HIS A 260 7.14 4.26 1.56
C HIS A 260 7.82 4.55 2.89
N GLY A 261 8.68 5.56 2.86
CA GLY A 261 9.29 6.16 4.03
C GLY A 261 9.07 7.66 4.03
N VAL A 262 8.93 8.22 5.23
CA VAL A 262 8.65 9.64 5.42
C VAL A 262 9.73 10.26 6.29
N HIS A 263 10.17 11.45 5.90
CA HIS A 263 10.96 12.33 6.76
C HIS A 263 10.40 13.75 6.74
N LYS A 264 10.77 14.52 7.77
CA LYS A 264 10.52 15.97 7.81
C LYS A 264 11.57 16.69 6.98
N ARG A 265 11.16 17.60 6.09
CA ARG A 265 12.09 18.45 5.36
C ARG A 265 12.72 19.51 6.26
N GLU A 266 13.99 19.79 6.01
CA GLU A 266 14.73 20.87 6.67
C GLU A 266 14.19 22.25 6.23
N GLY A 267 14.39 23.26 7.06
CA GLY A 267 13.96 24.65 6.76
C GLY A 267 12.49 24.95 7.08
N TYR A 268 11.72 23.98 7.58
CA TYR A 268 10.31 24.16 7.98
C TYR A 268 10.15 24.11 9.51
N THR A 269 9.28 24.98 10.05
CA THR A 269 9.11 25.11 11.51
C THR A 269 8.33 23.95 12.12
N LYS A 270 8.17 23.93 13.44
CA LYS A 270 7.27 22.96 14.11
C LYS A 270 5.80 23.32 13.86
N GLU A 271 5.51 24.59 13.63
CA GLU A 271 4.16 25.12 13.41
C GLU A 271 3.68 24.93 11.96
N ASN A 272 4.62 24.78 11.01
CA ASN A 272 4.34 24.48 9.61
C ASN A 272 5.29 23.40 9.09
N PRO A 273 5.17 22.13 9.56
CA PRO A 273 6.06 21.06 9.12
C PRO A 273 5.76 20.70 7.67
N LYS A 274 6.81 20.44 6.88
CA LYS A 274 6.69 19.82 5.56
C LYS A 274 7.31 18.44 5.58
N TYR A 275 6.61 17.47 5.02
CA TYR A 275 7.06 16.08 4.94
C TYR A 275 7.43 15.72 3.51
N CYS A 276 8.27 14.71 3.36
CA CYS A 276 8.64 14.14 2.07
C CYS A 276 8.40 12.63 2.12
N TYR A 277 7.57 12.13 1.21
CA TYR A 277 7.30 10.70 1.06
C TYR A 277 8.12 10.17 -0.11
N SER A 278 8.96 9.18 0.15
CA SER A 278 9.82 8.52 -0.83
C SER A 278 9.57 7.02 -0.83
N ALA A 279 9.97 6.32 -1.89
CA ALA A 279 9.88 4.86 -1.98
C ALA A 279 11.24 4.20 -1.68
N GLY A 280 11.22 3.09 -0.97
CA GLY A 280 12.33 2.16 -0.78
C GLY A 280 11.93 0.74 -1.18
N VAL A 281 12.87 -0.19 -1.05
CA VAL A 281 12.61 -1.63 -1.26
C VAL A 281 13.18 -2.46 -0.11
N MET A 282 12.40 -3.46 0.30
CA MET A 282 12.84 -4.56 1.14
C MET A 282 12.74 -5.87 0.36
N ILE A 283 13.69 -6.78 0.59
CA ILE A 283 13.57 -8.18 0.21
C ILE A 283 13.40 -8.99 1.48
N LEU A 284 12.29 -9.72 1.59
CA LEU A 284 11.97 -10.60 2.70
C LEU A 284 12.24 -12.05 2.30
N SER A 285 12.55 -12.90 3.27
CA SER A 285 12.76 -14.33 3.03
C SER A 285 11.50 -14.96 2.45
N GLU A 286 11.66 -15.75 1.40
CA GLU A 286 10.59 -16.51 0.74
C GLU A 286 9.82 -17.40 1.74
N LYS A 287 10.55 -18.05 2.66
CA LYS A 287 10.00 -19.03 3.60
C LYS A 287 9.57 -18.43 4.93
N GLU A 288 10.19 -17.34 5.34
CA GLU A 288 9.99 -16.71 6.64
C GLU A 288 9.85 -15.20 6.44
N PRO A 289 8.69 -14.71 5.97
CA PRO A 289 8.51 -13.32 5.52
C PRO A 289 8.76 -12.27 6.61
N GLN A 290 8.83 -12.66 7.88
CA GLN A 290 9.28 -11.82 8.99
C GLN A 290 10.79 -11.50 8.97
N LYS A 291 11.59 -12.20 8.17
CA LYS A 291 13.04 -11.99 8.04
C LYS A 291 13.34 -11.10 6.84
N ILE A 292 13.90 -9.92 7.10
CA ILE A 292 14.40 -9.01 6.07
C ILE A 292 15.80 -9.47 5.63
N LEU A 293 15.94 -9.81 4.34
CA LEU A 293 17.21 -10.18 3.71
C LEU A 293 17.96 -8.97 3.17
N TYR A 294 17.23 -7.95 2.72
CA TYR A 294 17.78 -6.69 2.22
C TYR A 294 16.80 -5.55 2.48
N ARG A 295 17.33 -4.35 2.74
CA ARG A 295 16.57 -3.10 2.84
C ARG A 295 17.42 -1.98 2.27
N SER A 296 16.88 -1.22 1.32
CA SER A 296 17.61 -0.12 0.70
C SER A 296 17.94 0.99 1.72
N ALA A 297 19.22 1.33 1.88
CA ALA A 297 19.67 2.42 2.75
C ALA A 297 19.24 3.81 2.26
N HIS A 298 19.05 3.95 0.93
CA HIS A 298 18.61 5.16 0.26
C HIS A 298 17.27 4.94 -0.45
N PRO A 299 16.46 5.99 -0.68
CA PRO A 299 15.23 5.85 -1.44
C PRO A 299 15.54 5.43 -2.89
N ILE A 300 14.72 4.55 -3.45
CA ILE A 300 14.80 4.12 -4.85
C ILE A 300 13.99 5.04 -5.78
N LEU A 301 13.10 5.87 -5.20
CA LEU A 301 12.39 6.97 -5.85
C LEU A 301 12.11 8.06 -4.81
N THR A 302 12.41 9.31 -5.15
CA THR A 302 12.10 10.50 -4.33
C THR A 302 11.34 11.52 -5.19
N PRO A 303 10.48 12.38 -4.64
CA PRO A 303 9.79 13.43 -5.40
C PRO A 303 10.80 14.38 -6.04
N GLU A 304 10.75 14.50 -7.37
CA GLU A 304 11.62 15.38 -8.16
C GLU A 304 10.83 16.19 -9.19
N LEU A 305 9.78 15.60 -9.76
CA LEU A 305 8.98 16.27 -10.78
C LEU A 305 8.03 17.31 -10.16
N PRO A 306 7.65 18.37 -10.89
CA PRO A 306 6.60 19.30 -10.44
C PRO A 306 5.31 18.58 -10.05
N SER A 307 4.94 17.53 -10.77
CA SER A 307 3.80 16.67 -10.49
C SER A 307 3.90 15.83 -9.20
N GLU A 308 5.09 15.70 -8.61
CA GLU A 308 5.34 14.96 -7.35
C GLU A 308 5.56 15.94 -6.19
N THR A 309 5.97 17.17 -6.50
CA THR A 309 6.33 18.20 -5.52
C THR A 309 5.20 19.23 -5.29
N ILE A 310 4.23 19.31 -6.21
CA ILE A 310 3.09 20.24 -6.19
C ILE A 310 1.79 19.47 -6.41
N GLY A 311 0.85 19.62 -5.47
CA GLY A 311 -0.46 19.00 -5.47
C GLY A 311 -1.17 19.28 -4.14
N THR A 312 -2.22 18.53 -3.81
CA THR A 312 -2.92 18.63 -2.52
C THR A 312 -1.96 18.43 -1.36
N VAL A 313 -1.06 17.45 -1.49
CA VAL A 313 0.07 17.23 -0.57
C VAL A 313 1.33 17.13 -1.41
N GLY A 314 2.10 18.22 -1.49
CA GLY A 314 3.37 18.23 -2.22
C GLY A 314 4.45 17.34 -1.57
N ASP A 315 5.46 17.00 -2.37
CA ASP A 315 6.61 16.16 -2.01
C ASP A 315 6.22 14.72 -1.66
N VAL A 316 5.41 14.11 -2.54
CA VAL A 316 4.91 12.74 -2.37
C VAL A 316 5.16 11.88 -3.61
N VAL A 317 5.84 10.75 -3.39
CA VAL A 317 5.73 9.55 -4.22
C VAL A 317 5.27 8.38 -3.34
N PHE A 318 4.12 7.78 -3.67
CA PHE A 318 3.45 6.80 -2.81
C PHE A 318 3.19 5.48 -3.56
N PRO A 319 4.13 4.51 -3.52
CA PRO A 319 4.06 3.28 -4.30
C PRO A 319 2.97 2.34 -3.77
N THR A 320 1.97 2.01 -4.58
CA THR A 320 0.75 1.30 -4.12
C THR A 320 0.39 0.07 -4.94
N GLY A 321 0.96 -0.06 -6.14
CA GLY A 321 0.81 -1.28 -6.93
C GLY A 321 2.05 -1.59 -7.76
N THR A 322 2.22 -2.86 -8.07
CA THR A 322 3.29 -3.34 -8.96
C THR A 322 2.75 -4.32 -9.99
N ASP A 323 3.40 -4.37 -11.15
CA ASP A 323 3.16 -5.36 -12.20
C ASP A 323 4.48 -6.00 -12.63
N ARG A 324 4.58 -7.33 -12.51
CA ARG A 324 5.73 -8.09 -13.02
C ARG A 324 5.47 -8.42 -14.49
N ARG A 325 6.43 -8.05 -15.35
CA ARG A 325 6.25 -8.04 -16.81
C ARG A 325 6.53 -9.39 -17.48
N ASP A 326 5.94 -10.44 -16.93
CA ASP A 326 5.99 -11.80 -17.49
C ASP A 326 5.29 -11.87 -18.86
N ASP A 327 4.26 -11.06 -19.06
CA ASP A 327 3.46 -10.93 -20.28
C ASP A 327 4.29 -10.61 -21.53
N ILE A 328 5.38 -9.86 -21.36
CA ILE A 328 6.32 -9.48 -22.42
C ILE A 328 7.68 -10.17 -22.28
N GLY A 329 7.75 -11.27 -21.52
CA GLY A 329 8.98 -12.05 -21.33
C GLY A 329 10.07 -11.33 -20.52
N GLN A 330 9.72 -10.37 -19.67
CA GLN A 330 10.64 -9.62 -18.83
C GLN A 330 10.36 -9.85 -17.34
N PRO A 331 10.60 -11.05 -16.79
CA PRO A 331 10.26 -11.40 -15.41
C PRO A 331 11.05 -10.62 -14.35
N ASN A 332 12.19 -10.04 -14.72
CA ASN A 332 12.99 -9.17 -13.86
C ASN A 332 12.57 -7.70 -13.93
N ARG A 333 11.62 -7.33 -14.80
CA ARG A 333 11.07 -5.99 -14.87
C ARG A 333 9.83 -5.89 -14.01
N ILE A 334 9.84 -4.92 -13.08
CA ILE A 334 8.69 -4.54 -12.28
C ILE A 334 8.30 -3.11 -12.62
N ASP A 335 7.07 -2.92 -13.07
CA ASP A 335 6.47 -1.59 -13.19
C ASP A 335 5.77 -1.26 -11.86
N VAL A 336 6.05 -0.09 -11.30
CA VAL A 336 5.53 0.40 -10.01
C VAL A 336 4.64 1.60 -10.28
N TYR A 337 3.39 1.49 -9.83
CA TYR A 337 2.39 2.55 -9.93
C TYR A 337 2.31 3.27 -8.58
N TYR A 338 2.37 4.59 -8.62
CA TYR A 338 2.54 5.40 -7.42
C TYR A 338 1.71 6.68 -7.47
N GLY A 339 1.17 7.10 -6.33
CA GLY A 339 0.57 8.41 -6.17
C GLY A 339 1.63 9.52 -6.23
N MET A 340 1.30 10.62 -6.89
CA MET A 340 2.14 11.81 -7.05
C MET A 340 1.43 13.01 -6.43
N ALA A 341 2.04 13.61 -5.41
CA ALA A 341 1.58 14.82 -4.74
C ALA A 341 0.11 14.83 -4.24
N ASP A 342 -0.46 13.65 -3.92
CA ASP A 342 -1.89 13.48 -3.65
C ASP A 342 -2.79 14.17 -4.69
N ASP A 343 -2.46 13.99 -5.97
CA ASP A 343 -3.21 14.58 -7.09
C ASP A 343 -3.39 13.62 -8.28
N ARG A 344 -2.35 12.85 -8.62
CA ARG A 344 -2.31 12.02 -9.82
C ARG A 344 -1.51 10.74 -9.63
N ILE A 345 -1.47 9.90 -10.67
CA ILE A 345 -0.77 8.60 -10.66
C ILE A 345 0.37 8.61 -11.67
N GLY A 346 1.54 8.18 -11.23
CA GLY A 346 2.72 7.94 -12.05
C GLY A 346 3.05 6.46 -12.16
N VAL A 347 3.90 6.14 -13.13
CA VAL A 347 4.51 4.81 -13.29
C VAL A 347 6.01 4.94 -13.42
N ALA A 348 6.74 4.08 -12.74
CA ALA A 348 8.18 3.93 -12.87
C ALA A 348 8.55 2.46 -12.99
N LYS A 349 9.59 2.14 -13.75
CA LYS A 349 10.09 0.76 -13.90
C LYS A 349 11.35 0.53 -13.09
N MET A 350 11.50 -0.68 -12.59
CA MET A 350 12.69 -1.18 -11.93
C MET A 350 13.10 -2.51 -12.54
N ILE A 351 14.41 -2.72 -12.69
CA ILE A 351 14.97 -4.02 -13.06
C ILE A 351 15.53 -4.66 -11.78
N ILE A 352 15.10 -5.88 -11.47
CA ILE A 352 15.62 -6.65 -10.35
C ILE A 352 17.11 -6.95 -10.61
N PRO A 353 18.03 -6.53 -9.71
CA PRO A 353 19.46 -6.72 -9.93
C PRO A 353 19.84 -8.19 -9.89
N GLU A 354 20.95 -8.56 -10.52
CA GLU A 354 21.45 -9.94 -10.53
C GLU A 354 21.84 -10.46 -9.14
N SER A 355 22.35 -9.58 -8.28
CA SER A 355 22.66 -9.85 -6.88
C SER A 355 22.09 -8.76 -5.99
N LEU A 356 21.81 -9.10 -4.73
CA LEU A 356 21.46 -8.09 -3.72
C LEU A 356 22.64 -7.12 -3.52
N PRO A 357 22.38 -5.80 -3.46
CA PRO A 357 23.38 -4.81 -3.08
C PRO A 357 23.95 -5.07 -1.68
N GLU A 358 25.26 -4.81 -1.52
CA GLU A 358 25.85 -4.66 -0.19
C GLU A 358 25.30 -3.40 0.46
N ASN A 359 24.99 -3.46 1.75
CA ASN A 359 24.44 -2.35 2.54
C ASN A 359 25.53 -1.40 3.05
#